data_AF-E5XKQ7-F1
#
_entry.id   AF-E5XKQ7-F1
#
_cell.length_a   1.000
_cell.length_b   1.000
_cell.length_c   1.000
_cell.angle_alpha   90.00
_cell.angle_beta   90.00
_cell.angle_gamma   90.00
#
_symmetry.space_group_name_H-M   'P 1'
#
loop_
_entity.id
_entity.type
_entity.pdbx_description
1 polymer ?
#
loop_
_entity_poly.entity_id
_entity_poly.type
_entity_poly.pdbx_seq_one_letter_code
_entity_poly.pdbx_strand_id
1 'polypeptide(L)' 'MSGAGSHTCRVAWSEEDGEHVGLCADAYPSLSWLAPTPEEALRGIETLVAEIDDETKERSSRWNPR' A
#
# COMPACT_ATOMS: atom_id res chain seq x y z
N MET A 1 23.14 -0.26 -3.13
CA MET A 1 21.87 -0.63 -2.47
C MET A 1 21.25 0.62 -1.88
N SER A 2 20.54 1.43 -2.66
CA SER A 2 19.78 2.60 -2.16
C SER A 2 18.80 3.01 -3.27
N GLY A 3 17.51 3.28 -3.05
CA GLY A 3 16.76 3.32 -1.81
C GLY A 3 15.42 2.59 -1.98
N ALA A 4 15.10 1.76 -1.00
CA ALA A 4 13.70 1.57 -0.67
C ALA A 4 13.27 2.88 -0.01
N GLY A 5 12.41 3.65 -0.67
CA GLY A 5 11.76 4.78 -0.03
C GLY A 5 11.12 4.27 1.26
N SER A 6 11.37 4.93 2.38
CA SER A 6 10.73 4.57 3.64
C SER A 6 9.25 4.93 3.54
N HIS A 7 8.44 4.02 2.99
CA HIS A 7 7.01 4.20 2.92
C HIS A 7 6.44 4.14 4.33
N THR A 8 5.90 5.26 4.81
CA THR A 8 5.27 5.33 6.11
C THR A 8 3.83 4.84 5.98
N CYS A 9 3.59 3.61 6.40
CA CYS A 9 2.25 3.06 6.58
C CYS A 9 1.77 3.35 8.00
N ARG A 10 0.53 3.82 8.14
CA ARG A 10 -0.10 4.10 9.44
C ARG A 10 -1.46 3.42 9.51
N VAL A 11 -1.88 3.08 10.72
CA VAL A 11 -3.21 2.49 10.96
C VAL A 11 -4.07 3.52 11.71
N ALA A 12 -5.32 3.65 11.28
CA ALA A 12 -6.35 4.44 11.96
C ALA A 12 -7.59 3.57 12.20
N TRP A 13 -8.39 3.90 13.21
CA TRP A 13 -9.67 3.23 13.46
C TRP A 13 -10.78 3.93 12.67
N SER A 14 -11.63 3.18 11.96
CA SER A 14 -12.85 3.67 11.33
C SER A 14 -14.05 3.34 12.20
N GLU A 15 -14.70 4.36 12.75
CA GLU A 15 -15.96 4.19 13.49
C GLU A 15 -17.14 3.84 12.56
N GLU A 16 -17.05 4.19 11.27
CA GLU A 16 -18.10 3.91 10.27
C GLU A 16 -18.14 2.42 9.91
N ASP A 17 -16.97 1.81 9.74
CA ASP A 17 -16.83 0.38 9.38
C ASP A 17 -16.67 -0.52 10.62
N GLY A 18 -16.26 0.04 11.76
CA GLY A 18 -15.90 -0.73 12.95
C GLY A 18 -14.62 -1.56 12.77
N GLU A 19 -13.70 -1.07 11.92
CA GLU A 19 -12.48 -1.77 11.51
C GLU A 19 -11.25 -0.85 11.51
N HIS A 20 -10.07 -1.47 11.43
CA HIS A 20 -8.79 -0.78 11.31
C HIS A 20 -8.45 -0.52 9.83
N VAL A 21 -8.13 0.73 9.51
CA VAL A 21 -7.75 1.20 8.17
C VAL A 21 -6.24 1.44 8.12
N GLY A 22 -5.53 0.63 7.34
CA GLY A 22 -4.13 0.86 6.97
C GLY A 22 -4.04 1.85 5.82
N LEU A 23 -3.21 2.88 5.95
CA LEU A 23 -3.05 3.98 4.99
C LEU A 23 -1.57 4.20 4.66
N CYS A 24 -1.24 4.38 3.38
CA CYS A 24 0.10 4.75 2.92
C CYS A 24 0.19 6.26 2.69
N ALA A 25 1.07 6.95 3.41
CA ALA A 25 1.08 8.41 3.43
C ALA A 25 1.79 9.07 2.22
N ASP A 26 2.69 8.35 1.54
CA ASP A 26 3.64 8.96 0.60
C ASP A 26 3.29 8.70 -0.87
N ALA A 27 3.33 7.44 -1.30
CA ALA A 27 3.22 7.08 -2.72
C ALA A 27 1.77 6.87 -3.16
N TYR A 28 0.93 6.37 -2.27
CA TYR A 28 -0.42 5.92 -2.59
C TYR A 28 -1.42 6.43 -1.56
N PRO A 29 -1.68 7.76 -1.52
CA PRO A 29 -2.61 8.37 -0.56
C PRO A 29 -4.06 7.89 -0.74
N SER A 30 -4.39 7.27 -1.87
CA SER A 30 -5.69 6.65 -2.13
C SER A 30 -5.74 5.15 -1.79
N LEU A 31 -4.63 4.53 -1.41
CA LEU A 31 -4.63 3.14 -0.95
C LEU A 31 -5.01 3.07 0.52
N SER A 32 -6.03 2.27 0.79
CA SER A 32 -6.49 1.93 2.12
C SER A 32 -6.75 0.43 2.22
N TRP A 33 -6.42 -0.17 3.36
CA TRP A 33 -6.71 -1.57 3.66
C TRP A 33 -7.54 -1.69 4.93
N LEU A 34 -8.73 -2.29 4.86
CA LEU A 34 -9.58 -2.55 6.02
C LEU A 34 -9.28 -3.94 6.58
N ALA A 35 -9.13 -4.02 7.91
CA ALA A 35 -9.00 -5.28 8.62
C ALA A 35 -9.54 -5.19 10.04
N PRO A 36 -9.98 -6.32 10.63
CA PRO A 36 -10.52 -6.34 11.98
C PRO A 36 -9.46 -5.99 13.04
N THR A 37 -8.17 -6.25 12.77
CA THR A 37 -7.07 -5.93 13.69
C THR A 37 -6.08 -4.93 13.08
N PRO A 38 -5.39 -4.12 13.92
CA PRO A 38 -4.40 -3.17 13.42
C PRO A 38 -3.20 -3.84 12.73
N GLU A 39 -2.80 -5.02 13.22
CA GLU A 39 -1.68 -5.79 12.66
C GLU A 39 -2.01 -6.30 11.26
N GLU A 40 -3.23 -6.79 11.04
CA GLU A 40 -3.71 -7.20 9.72
C GLU A 40 -3.85 -5.99 8.79
N ALA A 41 -4.32 -4.85 9.30
CA ALA A 41 -4.43 -3.62 8.52
C ALA A 41 -3.06 -3.14 8.03
N LEU A 42 -2.05 -3.18 8.90
CA LEU A 42 -0.68 -2.79 8.56
C LEU A 42 -0.03 -3.77 7.57
N ARG A 43 -0.12 -5.07 7.82
CA ARG A 43 0.45 -6.06 6.90
C ARG A 43 -0.25 -6.08 5.54
N GLY A 44 -1.56 -5.86 5.52
CA GLY A 44 -2.35 -5.75 4.30
C GLY A 44 -1.89 -4.59 3.43
N ILE A 45 -1.76 -3.39 4.00
CA ILE A 45 -1.31 -2.21 3.24
C ILE A 45 0.16 -2.35 2.78
N GLU A 46 1.05 -2.94 3.58
CA GLU A 46 2.44 -3.22 3.17
C GLU A 46 2.52 -4.20 2.00
N THR A 47 1.73 -5.28 2.04
CA THR A 47 1.68 -6.28 0.97
C THR A 47 1.13 -5.67 -0.32
N LEU A 48 0.03 -4.94 -0.22
CA LEU A 48 -0.63 -4.32 -1.38
C LEU A 48 0.29 -3.31 -2.08
N VAL A 49 1.04 -2.51 -1.32
CA VAL A 49 2.04 -1.58 -1.88
C VAL A 49 3.13 -2.36 -2.63
N ALA A 50 3.65 -3.44 -2.05
CA ALA A 50 4.65 -4.27 -2.70
C ALA A 50 4.14 -4.92 -4.00
N GLU A 51 2.89 -5.39 -4.03
CA GLU A 51 2.26 -5.95 -5.22
C GLU A 51 2.12 -4.91 -6.34
N ILE A 52 1.71 -3.69 -6.01
CA ILE A 52 1.55 -2.61 -6.99
C ILE A 52 2.91 -2.13 -7.53
N ASP A 53 3.93 -2.06 -6.68
CA ASP A 53 5.29 -1.73 -7.12
C ASP A 53 5.86 -2.81 -8.05
N ASP A 54 5.58 -4.08 -7.78
CA ASP A 54 5.96 -5.20 -8.66
C ASP A 54 5.22 -5.12 -10.01
N GLU A 55 3.90 -4.90 -10.01
CA GLU A 55 3.09 -4.75 -11.22
C GLU A 55 3.55 -3.56 -12.08
N THR A 56 3.83 -2.42 -11.44
CA THR A 56 4.25 -1.20 -12.13
C THR A 56 5.60 -1.37 -12.80
N LYS A 57 6.50 -2.16 -12.20
CA LYS A 57 7.82 -2.47 -12.75
C LYS A 57 7.74 -3.35 -14.00
N GLU A 58 6.81 -4.30 -14.03
CA GLU A 58 6.55 -5.15 -15.20
C GLU A 58 5.93 -4.37 -16.36
N ARG A 59 5.05 -3.40 -16.07
CA ARG A 59 4.37 -2.60 -17.10
C ARG A 59 5.32 -1.64 -17.83
N SER A 60 6.42 -1.23 -17.19
CA SER A 60 7.47 -0.42 -17.82
C SER A 60 8.34 -1.19 -18.82
N SER A 61 8.37 -2.52 -18.76
CA SER A 61 9.15 -3.36 -19.70
C SER A 61 8.35 -3.78 -20.95
N ARG A 62 7.04 -3.48 -20.99
CA ARG A 62 6.17 -3.75 -22.15
C ARG A 62 5.91 -2.52 -23.02
N TRP A 63 6.27 -1.31 -22.59
CA TRP A 63 6.05 -0.10 -23.39
C TRP A 63 7.03 -0.05 -24.58
N ASN A 64 6.54 -0.50 -25.73
CA ASN A 64 7.18 -0.31 -27.03
C ASN A 64 6.22 0.51 -27.90
N PRO A 65 6.34 1.85 -27.94
CA PRO A 65 5.58 2.67 -28.86
C PRO A 65 6.21 2.50 -30.24
N ARG A 66 5.64 1.63 -31.07
CA ARG A 66 5.89 1.68 -32.51
C ARG A 66 4.83 2.55 -33.17
#